data_AF-A0AAV9F3J5-F1
#
_entry.id   AF-A0AAV9F3J5-F1
#
_cell.length_a   1.000
_cell.length_b   1.000
_cell.length_c   1.000
_cell.angle_alpha   90.00
_cell.angle_beta   90.00
_cell.angle_gamma   90.00
#
_symmetry.space_group_name_H-M   'P 1'
#
loop_
_entity.id
_entity.type
_entity.pdbx_description
1 polymer ?
#
loop_
_entity_poly.entity_id
_entity_poly.type
_entity_poly.pdbx_seq_one_letter_code
_entity_poly.pdbx_strand_id
1 'polypeptide(L)'
;MFKSNDILRRQTALKGERKIPVLICITLLFMVHVVAVYWWHRNDDLLFPLIMVAPRSIPPFWHAIFIIMVNDTMVRQAAMAFKCVILMYYKNSRGRNYRRQGQMLTVVEYLLLLYRALLPAPVWYRFFLNKEYGSLFSSLTTGLYLTFKLTSIVEKVQSFFTALKALSRKEVHYGSYATTDQVLASGDLCAICQEKMHAPILLRCKHIFCEDCVSEWFERERTCPLCRALVKPADLKSFGDGSTSLFFQLF
;
A
#
# COMPACT_ATOMS: atom_id res chain seq x y z
N MET A 1 3.73 10.52 11.72
CA MET A 1 3.60 9.61 10.55
C MET A 1 4.81 8.70 10.36
N PHE A 2 6.04 9.20 10.16
CA PHE A 2 7.23 8.36 9.94
C PHE A 2 7.45 7.29 11.02
N LYS A 3 7.48 7.69 12.30
CA LYS A 3 7.65 6.77 13.43
C LYS A 3 6.56 5.69 13.48
N SER A 4 5.29 6.07 13.27
CA SER A 4 4.18 5.13 13.24
C SER A 4 4.27 4.15 12.07
N ASN A 5 4.78 4.58 10.91
CA ASN A 5 5.01 3.71 9.76
C ASN A 5 6.09 2.66 10.07
N ASP A 6 7.18 3.07 10.72
CA ASP A 6 8.23 2.15 11.19
C ASP A 6 7.68 1.16 12.24
N ILE A 7 6.90 1.64 13.22
CA ILE A 7 6.27 0.77 14.21
C ILE A 7 5.36 -0.25 13.54
N LEU A 8 4.53 0.17 12.57
CA LEU A 8 3.64 -0.74 11.84
C LEU A 8 4.43 -1.83 11.12
N ARG A 9 5.51 -1.46 10.41
CA ARG A 9 6.40 -2.42 9.74
C ARG A 9 7.03 -3.42 10.71
N ARG A 10 7.48 -2.95 11.88
CA ARG A 10 7.99 -3.82 12.94
C ARG A 10 6.91 -4.78 13.45
N GLN A 11 5.67 -4.31 13.67
CA GLN A 11 4.56 -5.17 14.10
C GLN A 11 4.15 -6.19 13.02
N THR A 12 4.23 -5.83 11.74
CA THR A 12 4.04 -6.78 10.64
C THR A 12 5.06 -7.91 10.71
N ALA A 13 6.34 -7.57 10.89
CA ALA A 13 7.46 -8.51 10.95
C ALA A 13 7.40 -9.48 12.14
N LEU A 14 6.85 -9.06 13.28
CA LEU A 14 6.70 -9.91 14.47
C LEU A 14 5.67 -11.04 14.33
N LYS A 15 4.80 -11.00 13.30
CA LYS A 15 3.80 -12.06 13.04
C LYS A 15 2.99 -12.42 14.30
N GLY A 16 3.07 -13.67 14.79
CA GLY A 16 2.35 -14.13 15.98
C GLY A 16 2.77 -13.45 17.28
N GLU A 17 3.99 -12.93 17.35
CA GLU A 17 4.56 -12.25 18.52
C GLU A 17 4.22 -10.74 18.55
N ARG A 18 3.42 -10.25 17.60
CA ARG A 18 3.04 -8.83 17.56
C ARG A 18 2.25 -8.40 18.79
N LYS A 19 2.52 -7.19 19.24
CA LYS A 19 1.90 -6.60 20.44
C LYS A 19 0.59 -5.92 20.08
N ILE A 20 -0.53 -6.63 20.26
CA ILE A 20 -1.88 -6.12 20.01
C ILE A 20 -2.19 -4.78 20.70
N PRO A 21 -1.80 -4.54 21.97
CA PRO A 21 -2.04 -3.25 22.61
C PRO A 21 -1.41 -2.06 21.86
N VAL A 22 -0.25 -2.28 21.22
CA VAL A 22 0.41 -1.24 20.41
C VAL A 22 -0.41 -0.90 19.16
N LEU A 23 -0.95 -1.92 18.48
CA LEU A 23 -1.81 -1.73 17.31
C LEU A 23 -3.14 -1.06 17.66
N ILE A 24 -3.76 -1.43 18.78
CA ILE A 24 -4.98 -0.79 19.29
C ILE A 24 -4.71 0.68 19.58
N CYS A 25 -3.63 0.99 20.30
CA CYS A 25 -3.26 2.35 20.64
C CYS A 25 -3.05 3.21 19.37
N ILE A 26 -2.29 2.72 18.39
CA ILE A 26 -2.10 3.44 17.12
C ILE A 26 -3.41 3.65 16.38
N THR A 27 -4.26 2.61 16.30
CA THR A 27 -5.57 2.69 15.66
C THR A 27 -6.44 3.77 16.31
N LEU A 28 -6.57 3.74 17.64
CA LEU A 28 -7.38 4.71 18.38
C LEU A 28 -6.85 6.13 18.23
N LEU A 29 -5.54 6.35 18.40
CA LEU A 29 -4.93 7.67 18.26
C LEU A 29 -5.16 8.26 16.86
N PHE A 30 -5.01 7.47 15.81
CA PHE A 30 -5.28 7.93 14.45
C PHE A 30 -6.76 8.19 14.20
N MET A 31 -7.65 7.31 14.65
CA MET A 31 -9.09 7.52 14.45
C MET A 31 -9.60 8.74 15.23
N VAL A 32 -9.15 8.94 16.47
CA VAL A 32 -9.47 10.13 17.26
C VAL A 32 -8.97 11.38 16.56
N HIS A 33 -7.72 11.38 16.06
CA HIS A 33 -7.16 12.53 15.36
C HIS A 33 -7.94 12.86 14.07
N VAL A 34 -8.25 11.85 13.25
CA VAL A 34 -9.05 12.02 12.02
C VAL A 34 -10.42 12.61 12.34
N VAL A 35 -11.13 12.04 13.33
CA VAL A 35 -12.46 12.53 13.73
C VAL A 35 -12.37 13.94 14.30
N ALA A 36 -11.37 14.23 15.14
CA ALA A 36 -11.20 15.55 15.75
C ALA A 36 -10.95 16.65 14.70
N VAL A 37 -10.12 16.37 13.69
CA VAL A 37 -9.83 17.34 12.60
C VAL A 37 -11.09 17.64 11.80
N TYR A 38 -11.85 16.62 11.38
CA TYR A 38 -13.08 16.85 10.62
C TYR A 38 -14.20 17.46 11.47
N TRP A 39 -14.24 17.17 12.77
CA TRP A 39 -15.17 17.81 13.69
C TRP A 39 -14.84 19.30 13.86
N TRP A 40 -13.57 19.64 14.06
CA TRP A 40 -13.10 21.01 14.21
C TRP A 40 -13.40 21.85 12.96
N HIS A 41 -13.17 21.26 11.79
CA HIS A 41 -13.36 21.90 10.50
C HIS A 41 -14.70 21.57 9.81
N ARG A 42 -15.72 21.17 10.56
CA ARG A 42 -17.02 20.75 10.01
C ARG A 42 -17.76 21.81 9.19
N ASN A 43 -17.46 23.09 9.44
CA ASN A 43 -18.07 24.23 8.77
C ASN A 43 -17.25 24.70 7.55
N ASP A 44 -16.05 24.14 7.36
CA ASP A 44 -15.20 24.43 6.20
C ASP A 44 -15.51 23.45 5.06
N ASP A 45 -15.09 23.78 3.84
CA ASP A 45 -15.27 22.95 2.64
C ASP A 45 -14.36 21.68 2.63
N LEU A 46 -13.78 21.30 3.77
CA LEU A 46 -12.80 20.22 3.92
C LEU A 46 -13.37 18.82 3.64
N LEU A 47 -14.68 18.60 3.85
CA LEU A 47 -15.33 17.31 3.64
C LEU A 47 -15.68 17.02 2.18
N PHE A 48 -15.87 18.03 1.33
CA PHE A 48 -16.31 17.83 -0.06
C PHE A 48 -15.32 16.99 -0.89
N PRO A 49 -14.00 17.23 -0.84
CA PRO A 49 -13.06 16.44 -1.64
C PRO A 49 -13.02 14.95 -1.26
N LEU A 50 -13.33 14.58 -0.01
CA LEU A 50 -13.41 13.17 0.40
C LEU A 50 -14.48 12.40 -0.38
N ILE A 51 -15.59 13.05 -0.65
CA ILE A 51 -16.69 12.47 -1.42
C ILE A 51 -16.59 12.83 -2.92
N MET A 52 -15.41 13.25 -3.38
CA MET A 52 -15.13 13.64 -4.77
C MET A 52 -16.00 14.80 -5.28
N VAL A 53 -16.40 15.71 -4.38
CA VAL A 53 -17.17 16.90 -4.71
C VAL A 53 -16.27 18.14 -4.64
N ALA A 54 -16.44 19.06 -5.58
CA ALA A 54 -15.71 20.34 -5.60
C ALA A 54 -16.11 21.25 -4.42
N PRO A 55 -15.17 22.04 -3.87
CA PRO A 55 -15.49 23.09 -2.90
C PRO A 55 -16.56 24.06 -3.42
N ARG A 56 -17.39 24.60 -2.52
CA ARG A 56 -18.51 25.48 -2.89
C ARG A 56 -18.01 26.80 -3.44
N SER A 57 -17.05 27.40 -2.74
CA SER A 57 -16.37 28.61 -3.17
C SER A 57 -15.13 28.27 -4.01
N ILE A 58 -14.63 29.24 -4.78
CA ILE A 58 -13.32 29.09 -5.43
C ILE A 58 -12.27 29.34 -4.34
N PRO A 59 -11.49 28.32 -3.94
CA PRO A 59 -10.53 28.50 -2.87
C PRO A 59 -9.35 29.35 -3.36
N PRO A 60 -8.84 30.30 -2.57
CA PRO A 60 -7.53 30.89 -2.80
C PRO A 60 -6.45 29.79 -2.85
N PHE A 61 -5.34 30.04 -3.54
CA PHE A 61 -4.28 29.05 -3.75
C PHE A 61 -3.85 28.34 -2.44
N TRP A 62 -3.54 29.11 -1.39
CA TRP A 62 -3.11 28.55 -0.11
C TRP A 62 -4.21 27.75 0.61
N HIS A 63 -5.47 28.15 0.44
CA HIS A 63 -6.58 27.40 1.00
C HIS A 63 -6.80 26.08 0.25
N ALA A 64 -6.62 26.06 -1.07
CA ALA A 64 -6.64 24.84 -1.87
C ALA A 64 -5.55 23.86 -1.41
N ILE A 65 -4.30 24.35 -1.25
CA ILE A 65 -3.19 23.54 -0.75
C ILE A 65 -3.49 22.99 0.66
N PHE A 66 -4.03 23.82 1.55
CA PHE A 66 -4.42 23.40 2.90
C PHE A 66 -5.47 22.27 2.86
N ILE A 67 -6.55 22.44 2.09
CA ILE A 67 -7.61 21.43 1.94
C ILE A 67 -7.02 20.09 1.44
N ILE A 68 -6.17 20.15 0.42
CA ILE A 68 -5.55 18.95 -0.17
C ILE A 68 -4.62 18.26 0.84
N MET A 69 -3.74 19.02 1.50
CA MET A 69 -2.76 18.48 2.43
C MET A 69 -3.40 17.85 3.66
N VAL A 70 -4.44 18.49 4.21
CA VAL A 70 -5.19 17.95 5.36
C VAL A 70 -5.90 16.66 4.97
N ASN A 71 -6.65 16.64 3.85
CA ASN A 71 -7.35 15.43 3.40
C ASN A 71 -6.38 14.28 3.07
N ASP A 72 -5.28 14.56 2.38
CA ASP A 72 -4.25 13.57 2.09
C ASP A 72 -3.66 12.97 3.39
N THR A 73 -3.42 13.81 4.40
CA THR A 73 -2.92 13.36 5.70
C THR A 73 -3.95 12.52 6.47
N MET A 74 -5.21 12.95 6.50
CA MET A 74 -6.28 12.24 7.23
C MET A 74 -6.57 10.88 6.62
N VAL A 75 -6.68 10.81 5.29
CA VAL A 75 -6.87 9.54 4.57
C VAL A 75 -5.69 8.61 4.79
N ARG A 76 -4.46 9.13 4.84
CA ARG A 76 -3.27 8.33 5.16
C ARG A 76 -3.27 7.81 6.60
N GLN A 77 -3.80 8.57 7.56
CA GLN A 77 -3.93 8.09 8.94
C GLN A 77 -5.01 7.00 9.06
N ALA A 78 -6.18 7.23 8.45
CA ALA A 78 -7.26 6.24 8.40
C ALA A 78 -6.80 4.93 7.74
N ALA A 79 -6.01 5.03 6.67
CA ALA A 79 -5.34 3.92 6.02
C ALA A 79 -4.43 3.11 6.96
N MET A 80 -3.55 3.79 7.69
CA MET A 80 -2.65 3.14 8.63
C MET A 80 -3.42 2.47 9.78
N ALA A 81 -4.51 3.09 10.26
CA ALA A 81 -5.43 2.48 11.23
C ALA A 81 -6.08 1.21 10.66
N PHE A 82 -6.56 1.23 9.42
CA PHE A 82 -7.14 0.06 8.76
C PHE A 82 -6.13 -1.08 8.60
N LYS A 83 -4.87 -0.78 8.23
CA LYS A 83 -3.78 -1.78 8.20
C LYS A 83 -3.53 -2.38 9.58
N CYS A 84 -3.57 -1.59 10.66
CA CYS A 84 -3.47 -2.12 12.02
C CYS A 84 -4.60 -3.12 12.32
N VAL A 85 -5.83 -2.82 11.91
CA VAL A 85 -6.98 -3.74 12.06
C VAL A 85 -6.75 -5.05 11.31
N ILE A 86 -6.24 -5.00 10.08
CA ILE A 86 -5.86 -6.20 9.31
C ILE A 86 -4.80 -7.01 10.07
N LEU A 87 -3.76 -6.37 10.61
CA LEU A 87 -2.73 -7.06 11.38
C LEU A 87 -3.29 -7.72 12.65
N MET A 88 -4.26 -7.10 13.32
CA MET A 88 -4.92 -7.69 14.49
C MET A 88 -5.77 -8.90 14.09
N TYR A 89 -6.53 -8.79 12.99
CA TYR A 89 -7.35 -9.88 12.47
C TYR A 89 -6.51 -11.13 12.13
N TYR A 90 -5.35 -10.94 11.50
CA TYR A 90 -4.45 -12.04 11.15
C TYR A 90 -3.46 -12.45 12.26
N LYS A 91 -3.64 -12.02 13.53
CA LYS A 91 -2.67 -12.35 14.60
C LYS A 91 -2.49 -13.87 14.83
N ASN A 92 -3.60 -14.60 14.97
CA ASN A 92 -3.59 -16.03 15.30
C ASN A 92 -3.45 -16.94 14.07
N SER A 93 -3.05 -16.37 12.95
CA SER A 93 -2.92 -17.09 11.68
C SER A 93 -1.58 -17.85 11.57
N ARG A 94 -1.56 -18.95 10.81
CA ARG A 94 -0.34 -19.71 10.49
C ARG A 94 -0.05 -19.67 8.98
N GLY A 95 1.24 -19.75 8.61
CA GLY A 95 1.74 -19.95 7.24
C GLY A 95 1.03 -19.12 6.16
N ARG A 96 0.26 -19.80 5.29
CA ARG A 96 -0.53 -19.27 4.15
C ARG A 96 -1.34 -17.99 4.45
N ASN A 97 -1.80 -17.83 5.68
CA ASN A 97 -2.53 -16.64 6.09
C ASN A 97 -1.64 -15.38 6.21
N TYR A 98 -0.34 -15.53 6.50
CA TYR A 98 0.62 -14.41 6.49
C TYR A 98 0.87 -13.88 5.08
N ARG A 99 0.93 -14.77 4.08
CA ARG A 99 1.00 -14.36 2.67
C ARG A 99 -0.26 -13.58 2.28
N ARG A 100 -1.44 -14.10 2.62
CA ARG A 100 -2.72 -13.43 2.36
C ARG A 100 -2.80 -12.08 3.06
N GLN A 101 -2.31 -11.97 4.29
CA GLN A 101 -2.18 -10.71 5.03
C GLN A 101 -1.31 -9.71 4.25
N GLY A 102 -0.11 -10.10 3.79
CA GLY A 102 0.78 -9.22 3.02
C GLY A 102 0.17 -8.76 1.68
N GLN A 103 -0.49 -9.68 0.96
CA GLN A 103 -1.22 -9.33 -0.27
C GLN A 103 -2.37 -8.36 0.03
N MET A 104 -3.10 -8.55 1.13
CA MET A 104 -4.18 -7.65 1.53
C MET A 104 -3.66 -6.26 1.91
N LEU A 105 -2.54 -6.17 2.63
CA LEU A 105 -1.88 -4.89 2.93
C LEU A 105 -1.45 -4.16 1.66
N THR A 106 -0.99 -4.92 0.65
CA THR A 106 -0.60 -4.38 -0.66
C THR A 106 -1.80 -3.84 -1.44
N VAL A 107 -2.90 -4.60 -1.50
CA VAL A 107 -4.15 -4.16 -2.14
C VAL A 107 -4.70 -2.90 -1.48
N VAL A 108 -4.70 -2.87 -0.15
CA VAL A 108 -5.11 -1.71 0.63
C VAL A 108 -4.27 -0.49 0.28
N GLU A 109 -2.94 -0.61 0.25
CA GLU A 109 -2.07 0.51 -0.12
C GLU A 109 -2.35 1.02 -1.53
N TYR A 110 -2.49 0.14 -2.52
CA TYR A 110 -2.76 0.57 -3.90
C TYR A 110 -4.15 1.20 -4.07
N LEU A 111 -5.17 0.69 -3.38
CA LEU A 111 -6.50 1.31 -3.33
C LEU A 111 -6.40 2.74 -2.77
N LEU A 112 -5.64 2.91 -1.69
CA LEU A 112 -5.46 4.21 -1.05
C LEU A 112 -4.59 5.16 -1.87
N LEU A 113 -3.58 4.67 -2.58
CA LEU A 113 -2.78 5.45 -3.49
C LEU A 113 -3.61 5.99 -4.66
N LEU A 114 -4.56 5.19 -5.15
CA LEU A 114 -5.55 5.60 -6.14
C LEU A 114 -6.53 6.63 -5.57
N TYR A 115 -7.14 6.35 -4.42
CA TYR A 115 -8.09 7.27 -3.79
C TYR A 115 -7.44 8.62 -3.43
N ARG A 116 -6.23 8.62 -2.87
CA ARG A 116 -5.45 9.83 -2.58
C ARG A 116 -5.01 10.59 -3.84
N ALA A 117 -4.87 9.90 -4.98
CA ALA A 117 -4.68 10.59 -6.26
C ALA A 117 -5.94 11.31 -6.70
N LEU A 118 -7.13 10.86 -6.31
CA LEU A 118 -8.37 11.53 -6.73
C LEU A 118 -8.68 12.77 -5.88
N LEU A 119 -8.27 12.81 -4.61
CA LEU A 119 -8.59 13.89 -3.66
C LEU A 119 -8.27 15.32 -4.15
N PRO A 120 -7.12 15.60 -4.82
CA PRO A 120 -6.82 16.94 -5.28
C PRO A 120 -7.66 17.39 -6.48
N ALA A 121 -8.19 16.43 -7.26
CA ALA A 121 -8.88 16.72 -8.51
C ALA A 121 -10.08 17.68 -8.37
N PRO A 122 -11.04 17.47 -7.45
CA PRO A 122 -12.17 18.40 -7.29
C PRO A 122 -11.73 19.81 -6.86
N VAL A 123 -10.67 19.93 -6.06
CA VAL A 123 -10.14 21.22 -5.59
C VAL A 123 -9.45 21.97 -6.73
N TRP A 124 -8.54 21.31 -7.44
CA TRP A 124 -7.81 21.92 -8.56
C TRP A 124 -8.71 22.23 -9.75
N TYR A 125 -9.67 21.35 -10.04
CA TYR A 125 -10.66 21.61 -11.09
C TYR A 125 -11.43 22.90 -10.81
N ARG A 126 -11.87 23.11 -9.55
CA ARG A 126 -12.53 24.36 -9.14
C ARG A 126 -11.61 25.57 -9.22
N PHE A 127 -10.34 25.41 -8.84
CA PHE A 127 -9.34 26.47 -8.87
C PHE A 127 -8.99 26.92 -10.30
N PHE A 128 -8.66 25.98 -11.20
CA PHE A 128 -8.23 26.29 -12.56
C PHE A 128 -9.36 26.80 -13.46
N LEU A 129 -10.62 26.43 -13.16
CA LEU A 129 -11.78 27.01 -13.85
C LEU A 129 -12.11 28.46 -13.43
N ASN A 130 -11.32 29.07 -12.54
CA ASN A 130 -11.53 30.47 -12.19
C ASN A 130 -11.22 31.38 -13.39
N LYS A 131 -12.28 31.97 -13.97
CA LYS A 131 -12.20 32.88 -15.12
C LYS A 131 -11.59 34.23 -14.79
N GLU A 132 -11.45 34.59 -13.51
CA GLU A 132 -10.79 35.84 -13.08
C GLU A 132 -9.32 35.90 -13.50
N TYR A 133 -8.66 34.76 -13.67
CA TYR A 133 -7.28 34.69 -14.18
C TYR A 133 -7.18 34.83 -15.71
N GLY A 134 -8.31 35.01 -16.41
CA GLY A 134 -8.40 35.05 -17.86
C GLY A 134 -8.84 33.71 -18.46
N SER A 135 -9.72 33.78 -19.47
CA SER A 135 -10.33 32.61 -20.10
C SER A 135 -9.32 31.66 -20.75
N LEU A 136 -8.30 32.21 -21.41
CA LEU A 136 -7.24 31.43 -22.06
C LEU A 136 -6.38 30.68 -21.04
N PHE A 137 -5.94 31.35 -19.98
CA PHE A 137 -5.14 30.74 -18.92
C PHE A 137 -5.92 29.64 -18.20
N SER A 138 -7.18 29.92 -17.85
CA SER A 138 -8.08 28.95 -17.20
C SER A 138 -8.29 27.69 -18.05
N SER A 139 -8.58 27.86 -19.36
CA SER A 139 -8.78 26.73 -20.27
C SER A 139 -7.51 25.89 -20.46
N LEU A 140 -6.37 26.54 -20.71
CA LEU A 140 -5.10 25.87 -20.95
C LEU A 140 -4.60 25.10 -19.71
N THR A 141 -4.62 25.74 -18.54
CA THR A 141 -4.16 25.12 -17.29
C THR A 141 -5.08 23.97 -16.86
N THR A 142 -6.39 24.12 -17.01
CA THR A 142 -7.35 23.03 -16.75
C THR A 142 -7.11 21.85 -17.69
N GLY A 143 -6.92 22.11 -18.99
CA GLY A 143 -6.65 21.07 -19.98
C GLY A 143 -5.37 20.30 -19.67
N LEU A 144 -4.27 21.01 -19.41
CA LEU A 144 -2.98 20.41 -19.05
C LEU A 144 -3.05 19.63 -17.73
N TYR A 145 -3.75 20.17 -16.74
CA TYR A 145 -3.97 19.47 -15.47
C TYR A 145 -4.72 18.15 -15.69
N LEU A 146 -5.84 18.18 -16.41
CA LEU A 146 -6.66 16.99 -16.66
C LEU A 146 -5.91 15.91 -17.44
N THR A 147 -5.05 16.27 -18.39
CA THR A 147 -4.26 15.28 -19.16
C THR A 147 -3.25 14.56 -18.26
N PHE A 148 -2.43 15.30 -17.50
CA PHE A 148 -1.51 14.69 -16.53
C PHE A 148 -2.24 13.92 -15.43
N LYS A 149 -3.43 14.39 -15.03
CA LYS A 149 -4.22 13.72 -14.01
C LYS A 149 -4.76 12.39 -14.50
N LEU A 150 -5.26 12.35 -15.73
CA LEU A 150 -5.76 11.14 -16.35
C LEU A 150 -4.67 10.07 -16.48
N THR A 151 -3.48 10.44 -16.98
CA THR A 151 -2.36 9.48 -17.09
C THR A 151 -1.96 8.93 -15.72
N SER A 152 -1.84 9.78 -14.71
CA SER A 152 -1.52 9.37 -13.33
C SER A 152 -2.58 8.42 -12.73
N ILE A 153 -3.86 8.69 -12.97
CA ILE A 153 -4.96 7.81 -12.51
C ILE A 153 -4.89 6.46 -13.23
N VAL A 154 -4.68 6.43 -14.54
CA VAL A 154 -4.58 5.19 -15.32
C VAL A 154 -3.47 4.29 -14.79
N GLU A 155 -2.28 4.84 -14.54
CA GLU A 155 -1.15 4.09 -13.95
C GLU A 155 -1.49 3.47 -12.58
N LYS A 156 -2.19 4.23 -11.72
CA LYS A 156 -2.61 3.77 -10.39
C LYS A 156 -3.71 2.71 -10.46
N VAL A 157 -4.65 2.86 -11.39
CA VAL A 157 -5.69 1.85 -11.66
C VAL A 157 -5.06 0.54 -12.13
N GLN A 158 -4.12 0.59 -13.07
CA GLN A 158 -3.38 -0.59 -13.53
C GLN A 158 -2.61 -1.27 -12.39
N SER A 159 -1.94 -0.49 -11.55
CA SER A 159 -1.23 -0.99 -10.37
C SER A 159 -2.17 -1.65 -9.36
N PHE A 160 -3.33 -1.04 -9.09
CA PHE A 160 -4.35 -1.60 -8.20
C PHE A 160 -4.93 -2.91 -8.73
N PHE A 161 -5.29 -2.98 -10.01
CA PHE A 161 -5.77 -4.23 -10.61
C PHE A 161 -4.70 -5.32 -10.62
N THR A 162 -3.42 -4.97 -10.79
CA THR A 162 -2.31 -5.92 -10.68
C THR A 162 -2.19 -6.47 -9.25
N ALA A 163 -2.31 -5.60 -8.24
CA ALA A 163 -2.34 -6.01 -6.83
C ALA A 163 -3.55 -6.90 -6.51
N LEU A 164 -4.75 -6.57 -7.03
CA LEU A 164 -5.95 -7.40 -6.87
C LEU A 164 -5.78 -8.78 -7.52
N LYS A 165 -5.25 -8.84 -8.74
CA LYS A 165 -4.95 -10.11 -9.41
C LYS A 165 -3.97 -10.95 -8.59
N ALA A 166 -3.02 -10.33 -7.89
CA ALA A 166 -2.08 -11.04 -7.02
C ALA A 166 -2.75 -11.74 -5.82
N LEU A 167 -3.97 -11.36 -5.41
CA LEU A 167 -4.75 -12.11 -4.41
C LEU A 167 -5.23 -13.47 -4.94
N SER A 168 -5.50 -13.56 -6.23
CA SER A 168 -6.00 -14.78 -6.89
C SER A 168 -4.85 -15.68 -7.36
N ARG A 169 -3.71 -15.09 -7.71
CA ARG A 169 -2.57 -15.84 -8.24
C ARG A 169 -1.88 -16.69 -7.16
N LYS A 170 -1.87 -18.00 -7.40
CA LYS A 170 -0.90 -18.95 -6.84
C LYS A 170 0.49 -18.84 -7.49
N GLU A 171 0.69 -17.96 -8.48
CA GLU A 171 1.93 -17.91 -9.26
C GLU A 171 3.15 -17.58 -8.41
N VAL A 172 4.14 -18.47 -8.53
CA VAL A 172 5.46 -18.38 -7.93
C VAL A 172 6.38 -17.78 -9.00
N HIS A 173 6.43 -16.45 -9.14
CA HIS A 173 7.21 -15.82 -10.24
C HIS A 173 8.73 -16.12 -10.20
N TYR A 174 9.22 -16.63 -9.07
CA TYR A 174 10.62 -16.92 -8.79
C TYR A 174 11.01 -18.40 -8.95
N GLY A 175 10.06 -19.29 -9.26
CA GLY A 175 10.34 -20.74 -9.33
C GLY A 175 9.11 -21.59 -9.68
N SER A 176 9.21 -22.89 -9.45
CA SER A 176 8.11 -23.85 -9.59
C SER A 176 8.00 -24.71 -8.35
N TYR A 177 6.84 -25.31 -8.08
CA TYR A 177 6.75 -26.32 -7.03
C TYR A 177 7.70 -27.48 -7.34
N ALA A 178 8.48 -27.90 -6.35
CA ALA A 178 9.39 -29.02 -6.48
C ALA A 178 8.63 -30.35 -6.38
N THR A 179 9.05 -31.35 -7.15
CA THR A 179 8.54 -32.72 -6.99
C THR A 179 9.14 -33.37 -5.75
N THR A 180 8.49 -34.41 -5.23
CA THR A 180 9.00 -35.17 -4.08
C THR A 180 10.42 -35.69 -4.31
N ASP A 181 10.70 -36.18 -5.52
CA ASP A 181 12.03 -36.70 -5.89
C ASP A 181 13.11 -35.61 -5.85
N GLN A 182 12.78 -34.39 -6.29
CA GLN A 182 13.69 -33.25 -6.23
C GLN A 182 14.01 -32.85 -4.79
N VAL A 183 13.02 -32.90 -3.90
CA VAL A 183 13.20 -32.62 -2.47
C VAL A 183 14.06 -33.69 -1.80
N LEU A 184 13.82 -34.97 -2.11
CA LEU A 184 14.62 -36.07 -1.58
C LEU A 184 16.08 -35.97 -2.02
N ALA A 185 16.33 -35.56 -3.27
CA ALA A 185 17.67 -35.36 -3.80
C ALA A 185 18.40 -34.15 -3.17
N SER A 186 17.68 -33.10 -2.76
CA SER A 186 18.26 -31.89 -2.16
C SER A 186 18.41 -31.94 -0.63
N GLY A 187 17.86 -32.96 0.01
CA GLY A 187 17.59 -32.96 1.45
C GLY A 187 16.21 -32.38 1.76
N ASP A 188 15.52 -32.97 2.75
CA ASP A 188 14.13 -32.68 3.09
C ASP A 188 13.95 -31.49 4.04
N LEU A 189 15.05 -30.89 4.53
CA LEU A 189 15.06 -29.74 5.41
C LEU A 189 15.25 -28.42 4.65
N CYS A 190 14.43 -27.43 4.96
CA CYS A 190 14.56 -26.09 4.39
C CYS A 190 15.74 -25.35 5.02
N ALA A 191 16.67 -24.82 4.23
CA ALA A 191 17.83 -24.07 4.75
C ALA A 191 17.46 -22.74 5.46
N ILE A 192 16.22 -22.26 5.34
CA ILE A 192 15.76 -21.03 6.01
C ILE A 192 15.18 -21.35 7.40
N CYS A 193 14.19 -22.25 7.49
CA CYS A 193 13.54 -22.58 8.76
C CYS A 193 14.15 -23.78 9.48
N GLN A 194 15.04 -24.54 8.82
CA GLN A 194 15.67 -25.77 9.33
C GLN A 194 14.67 -26.87 9.70
N GLU A 195 13.45 -26.79 9.20
CA GLU A 195 12.38 -27.78 9.35
C GLU A 195 12.10 -28.48 8.02
N LYS A 196 11.32 -29.57 8.06
CA LYS A 196 10.88 -30.29 6.86
C LYS A 196 10.15 -29.36 5.89
N MET A 197 10.52 -29.42 4.62
CA MET A 197 9.98 -28.51 3.61
C MET A 197 8.45 -28.67 3.44
N HIS A 198 7.72 -27.58 3.61
CA HIS A 198 6.28 -27.50 3.34
C HIS A 198 6.03 -26.65 2.08
N ALA A 199 5.30 -27.22 1.11
CA ALA A 199 5.09 -26.61 -0.21
C ALA A 199 6.43 -26.15 -0.84
N PRO A 200 7.34 -27.08 -1.14
CA PRO A 200 8.69 -26.76 -1.58
C PRO A 200 8.69 -26.07 -2.95
N ILE A 201 9.44 -24.97 -3.06
CA ILE A 201 9.66 -24.24 -4.31
C ILE A 201 11.09 -24.46 -4.79
N LEU A 202 11.22 -24.96 -6.01
CA LEU A 202 12.45 -24.97 -6.78
C LEU A 202 12.66 -23.62 -7.46
N LEU A 203 13.69 -22.89 -7.02
CA LEU A 203 14.12 -21.66 -7.69
C LEU A 203 14.78 -21.97 -9.04
N ARG A 204 14.87 -20.95 -9.91
CA ARG A 204 15.58 -21.07 -11.20
C ARG A 204 17.06 -21.46 -11.06
N CYS A 205 17.67 -21.07 -9.94
CA CYS A 205 19.04 -21.46 -9.56
C CYS A 205 19.14 -22.85 -8.92
N LYS A 206 18.07 -23.65 -8.98
CA LYS A 206 17.96 -25.04 -8.52
C LYS A 206 17.99 -25.29 -7.00
N HIS A 207 17.95 -24.24 -6.19
CA HIS A 207 17.78 -24.37 -4.74
C HIS A 207 16.31 -24.50 -4.34
N ILE A 208 16.03 -25.30 -3.30
CA ILE A 208 14.68 -25.62 -2.83
C ILE A 208 14.47 -25.09 -1.40
N PHE A 209 13.33 -24.44 -1.18
CA PHE A 209 12.93 -23.89 0.11
C PHE A 209 11.42 -24.04 0.31
N CYS A 210 10.92 -23.89 1.54
CA CYS A 210 9.48 -23.69 1.76
C CYS A 210 9.01 -22.44 1.02
N GLU A 211 7.84 -22.51 0.37
CA GLU A 211 7.21 -21.37 -0.33
C GLU A 211 7.12 -20.12 0.57
N ASP A 212 6.65 -20.30 1.80
CA ASP A 212 6.49 -19.19 2.75
C ASP A 212 7.84 -18.58 3.16
N CYS A 213 8.88 -19.41 3.36
CA CYS A 213 10.21 -18.94 3.78
C CYS A 213 10.89 -18.13 2.69
N VAL A 214 10.88 -18.64 1.45
CA VAL A 214 11.56 -17.99 0.34
C VAL A 214 10.80 -16.76 -0.17
N SER A 215 9.45 -16.78 -0.09
CA SER A 215 8.64 -15.58 -0.35
C SER A 215 9.02 -14.44 0.60
N GLU A 216 9.12 -14.74 1.90
CA GLU A 216 9.49 -13.74 2.90
C GLU A 216 10.92 -13.21 2.72
N TRP A 217 11.86 -14.09 2.38
CA TRP A 217 13.21 -13.68 2.04
C TRP A 217 13.19 -12.65 0.89
N PHE A 218 12.42 -12.92 -0.18
CA PHE A 218 12.31 -12.03 -1.34
C PHE A 218 11.55 -10.72 -1.11
N GLU A 219 10.89 -10.55 0.02
CA GLU A 219 10.37 -9.23 0.44
C GLU A 219 11.49 -8.31 0.94
N ARG A 220 12.63 -8.87 1.38
CA ARG A 220 13.77 -8.11 1.89
C ARG A 220 14.95 -8.09 0.92
N GLU A 221 15.29 -9.24 0.36
CA GLU A 221 16.49 -9.48 -0.42
C GLU A 221 16.15 -10.28 -1.68
N ARG A 222 16.49 -9.76 -2.87
CA ARG A 222 16.07 -10.33 -4.18
C ARG A 222 17.09 -11.34 -4.73
N THR A 223 17.73 -12.08 -3.84
CA THR A 223 18.77 -13.05 -4.19
C THR A 223 18.52 -14.39 -3.49
N CYS A 224 18.95 -15.49 -4.10
CA CYS A 224 18.84 -16.81 -3.47
C CYS A 224 19.61 -16.86 -2.13
N PRO A 225 19.03 -17.35 -1.02
CA PRO A 225 19.72 -17.44 0.27
C PRO A 225 21.03 -18.25 0.26
N LEU A 226 21.14 -19.24 -0.64
CA LEU A 226 22.28 -20.15 -0.71
C LEU A 226 23.35 -19.66 -1.69
N CYS A 227 22.97 -19.28 -2.91
CA CYS A 227 23.94 -18.93 -3.97
C CYS A 227 23.95 -17.47 -4.39
N ARG A 228 23.10 -16.62 -3.78
CA ARG A 228 22.94 -15.20 -4.09
C ARG A 228 22.55 -14.88 -5.55
N ALA A 229 22.14 -15.89 -6.34
CA ALA A 229 21.63 -15.68 -7.68
C ALA A 229 20.43 -14.72 -7.67
N LEU A 230 20.45 -13.72 -8.56
CA LEU A 230 19.41 -12.69 -8.63
C LEU A 230 18.07 -13.29 -9.08
N VAL A 231 17.00 -12.91 -8.40
CA VAL A 231 15.63 -13.24 -8.77
C VAL A 231 14.98 -12.00 -9.36
N LYS A 232 14.46 -12.12 -10.59
CA LYS A 232 13.80 -11.00 -11.28
C LYS A 232 12.72 -10.40 -10.37
N PRO A 233 12.72 -9.08 -10.15
CA PRO A 233 11.69 -8.45 -9.34
C PRO A 233 10.33 -8.62 -9.99
N ALA A 234 9.29 -8.70 -9.17
CA ALA A 234 7.92 -8.57 -9.65
C ALA A 234 7.73 -7.19 -10.29
N ASP A 235 6.84 -7.10 -11.28
CA ASP A 235 6.49 -5.85 -11.98
C ASP A 235 5.87 -4.79 -11.05
N LEU A 236 5.48 -5.19 -9.84
CA LEU A 236 4.83 -4.37 -8.84
C LEU A 236 5.62 -4.37 -7.51
N LYS A 237 5.77 -3.19 -6.90
CA LYS A 237 6.32 -3.07 -5.54
C LYS A 237 5.33 -3.66 -4.53
N SER A 238 5.81 -4.58 -3.69
CA SER A 238 5.03 -5.13 -2.58
C SER A 238 4.97 -4.12 -1.42
N PHE A 239 3.80 -4.02 -0.77
CA PHE A 239 3.63 -3.36 0.53
C PHE A 239 3.19 -4.36 1.60
N GLY A 240 3.55 -5.65 1.41
CA GLY A 240 3.25 -6.72 2.34
C GLY A 240 3.91 -6.57 3.70
N ASP A 241 4.97 -5.77 3.78
CA ASP A 241 5.62 -5.37 5.04
C ASP A 241 4.79 -4.37 5.87
N GLY A 242 3.66 -3.89 5.33
CA GLY A 242 2.78 -2.92 5.98
C GLY A 242 3.23 -1.46 5.81
N SER A 243 4.27 -1.20 5.02
CA SER A 243 4.71 0.16 4.73
C SER A 243 3.61 0.97 4.03
N THR A 244 3.62 2.28 4.28
CA THR A 244 2.74 3.27 3.64
C THR A 244 3.62 4.30 2.94
N SER A 245 3.28 4.65 1.70
CA SER A 245 3.93 5.75 0.99
C SER A 245 3.74 7.04 1.78
N LEU A 246 4.81 7.81 1.98
CA LEU A 246 4.82 9.07 2.73
C LEU A 246 4.80 10.31 1.83
N PHE A 247 4.88 10.14 0.52
CA PHE A 247 4.79 11.23 -0.45
C PHE A 247 3.40 11.88 -0.42
N PHE A 248 3.34 13.21 -0.50
CA PHE A 248 2.09 13.96 -0.58
C PHE A 248 1.56 13.99 -2.02
N GLN A 249 0.27 13.74 -2.20
CA GLN A 249 -0.36 13.82 -3.51
C GLN A 249 -1.02 15.19 -3.63
N LEU A 250 -0.22 16.19 -3.97
CA LEU A 250 -0.69 17.58 -4.06
C LEU A 250 -1.42 17.87 -5.37
N PHE A 251 -1.07 17.19 -6.46
CA PHE A 251 -1.61 17.46 -7.80
C PHE A 251 -2.40 16.28 -8.33
#